data_AF-A0A7Y5DF72-F1
#
_entry.id   AF-A0A7Y5DF72-F1
#
_cell.length_a   1.000
_cell.length_b   1.000
_cell.length_c   1.000
_cell.angle_alpha   90.00
_cell.angle_beta   90.00
_cell.angle_gamma   90.00
#
_symmetry.space_group_name_H-M   'P 1'
#
loop_
_entity.id
_entity.type
_entity.pdbx_description
1 polymer ?
#
loop_
_entity_poly.entity_id
_entity_poly.type
_entity_poly.pdbx_seq_one_letter_code
_entity_poly.pdbx_strand_id
1 'polypeptide(L)'
;SDMLDPVFGYDPDTKVGQNPGEETLILHRYRILWSLTVDSRLTAAGKEPMLRKEDRFKEFRSWYRKIPAPQLKSVFEGLWQTSFFTHSELIEMASDTLRVMDRAVDVEGGEVPETENKVMLMPGFPCPLCRFPTYSWVEDMGNKIEGYVLDFIRENHPGWDIEFGACDRCVEVYKLRADGVM
;
A
#
# COMPACT_ATOMS: atom_id res chain seq x y z
N SER A 1 1.10 -18.82 -18.61
CA SER A 1 1.72 -18.36 -17.35
C SER A 1 2.06 -16.91 -17.56
N ASP A 2 1.53 -16.01 -16.74
CA ASP A 2 1.44 -14.58 -17.03
C ASP A 2 2.81 -13.87 -17.02
N MET A 3 3.60 -14.03 -15.95
CA MET A 3 4.96 -13.45 -15.89
C MET A 3 5.96 -14.09 -16.86
N LEU A 4 5.65 -15.29 -17.36
CA LEU A 4 6.48 -16.00 -18.35
C LEU A 4 6.03 -15.71 -19.78
N ASP A 5 4.97 -14.94 -19.98
CA ASP A 5 4.54 -14.51 -21.30
C ASP A 5 5.55 -13.50 -21.86
N PRO A 6 6.15 -13.72 -23.04
CA PRO A 6 7.06 -12.77 -23.64
C PRO A 6 6.46 -11.36 -23.82
N VAL A 7 5.14 -11.26 -24.00
CA VAL A 7 4.43 -9.97 -24.13
C VAL A 7 4.43 -9.21 -22.80
N PHE A 8 4.48 -9.91 -21.66
CA PHE A 8 4.63 -9.27 -20.36
C PHE A 8 6.01 -8.62 -20.20
N GLY A 9 7.05 -9.21 -20.80
CA GLY A 9 8.38 -8.61 -20.84
C GLY A 9 9.08 -8.56 -19.48
N TYR A 10 8.90 -9.60 -18.65
CA TYR A 10 9.59 -9.69 -17.37
C TYR A 10 11.11 -9.69 -17.55
N ASP A 11 11.80 -8.75 -16.90
CA ASP A 11 13.24 -8.64 -16.91
C ASP A 11 13.79 -8.87 -15.48
N PRO A 12 14.47 -10.00 -15.21
CA PRO A 12 15.03 -10.31 -13.90
C PRO A 12 16.19 -9.39 -13.51
N ASP A 13 16.81 -8.69 -14.46
CA ASP A 13 17.93 -7.79 -14.22
C ASP A 13 17.50 -6.36 -13.92
N THR A 14 16.20 -6.06 -14.00
CA THR A 14 15.62 -4.75 -13.64
C THR A 14 16.07 -4.33 -12.24
N LYS A 15 16.81 -3.22 -12.16
CA LYS A 15 17.21 -2.58 -10.91
C LYS A 15 16.25 -1.46 -10.58
N VAL A 16 15.80 -1.42 -9.32
CA VAL A 16 14.90 -0.37 -8.81
C VAL A 16 15.47 0.27 -7.56
N GLY A 17 15.26 1.57 -7.43
CA GLY A 17 15.72 2.36 -6.29
C GLY A 17 17.22 2.66 -6.29
N GLN A 18 17.59 3.73 -5.59
CA GLN A 18 18.98 4.15 -5.40
C GLN A 18 19.57 3.65 -4.07
N ASN A 19 18.71 3.15 -3.17
CA ASN A 19 19.08 2.62 -1.85
C ASN A 19 18.08 1.52 -1.42
N PRO A 20 18.41 0.69 -0.41
CA PRO A 20 17.56 -0.43 0.00
C PRO A 20 16.13 -0.04 0.42
N GLY A 21 15.95 1.15 1.01
CA GLY A 21 14.63 1.63 1.44
C GLY A 21 13.75 2.01 0.25
N GLU A 22 14.33 2.67 -0.74
CA GLU A 22 13.64 3.02 -1.99
C GLU A 22 13.34 1.76 -2.83
N GLU A 23 14.30 0.86 -2.95
CA GLU A 23 14.11 -0.45 -3.62
C GLU A 23 12.93 -1.20 -2.99
N THR A 24 12.92 -1.31 -1.66
CA THR A 24 11.83 -1.98 -0.91
C THR A 24 10.47 -1.32 -1.19
N LEU A 25 10.40 0.01 -1.20
CA LEU A 25 9.17 0.75 -1.50
C LEU A 25 8.66 0.44 -2.91
N ILE A 26 9.54 0.47 -3.91
CA ILE A 26 9.19 0.22 -5.31
C ILE A 26 8.70 -1.22 -5.48
N LEU A 27 9.41 -2.20 -4.91
CA LEU A 27 9.01 -3.61 -4.99
C LEU A 27 7.65 -3.87 -4.33
N HIS A 28 7.34 -3.21 -3.21
CA HIS A 28 6.01 -3.30 -2.60
C HIS A 28 4.91 -2.70 -3.47
N ARG A 29 5.15 -1.54 -4.08
CA ARG A 29 4.20 -0.92 -5.02
C ARG A 29 3.98 -1.78 -6.25
N TYR A 30 5.05 -2.34 -6.80
CA TYR A 30 4.99 -3.28 -7.91
C TYR A 30 4.11 -4.49 -7.56
N ARG A 31 4.31 -5.09 -6.38
CA ARG A 31 3.48 -6.22 -5.89
C ARG A 31 1.99 -5.87 -5.88
N ILE A 32 1.64 -4.67 -5.42
CA ILE A 32 0.24 -4.22 -5.31
C ILE A 32 -0.36 -4.03 -6.69
N LEU A 33 0.34 -3.32 -7.58
CA LEU A 33 -0.12 -3.10 -8.95
C LEU A 33 -0.31 -4.44 -9.67
N TRP A 34 0.65 -5.36 -9.55
CA TRP A 34 0.55 -6.70 -10.11
C TRP A 34 -0.64 -7.49 -9.55
N SER A 35 -0.80 -7.48 -8.23
CA SER A 35 -1.86 -8.28 -7.59
C SER A 35 -3.26 -7.71 -7.90
N LEU A 36 -3.37 -6.39 -8.05
CA LEU A 36 -4.57 -5.71 -8.53
C LEU A 36 -4.93 -6.18 -9.93
N THR A 37 -3.98 -6.26 -10.87
CA THR A 37 -4.26 -6.66 -12.26
C THR A 37 -4.61 -8.14 -12.40
N VAL A 38 -4.09 -8.99 -11.52
CA VAL A 38 -4.49 -10.39 -11.42
C VAL A 38 -5.95 -10.49 -10.95
N ASP A 39 -6.30 -9.85 -9.85
CA ASP A 39 -7.65 -9.92 -9.28
C ASP A 39 -8.70 -9.24 -10.18
N SER A 40 -8.35 -8.15 -10.87
CA SER A 40 -9.26 -7.52 -11.83
C SER A 40 -9.60 -8.44 -13.00
N ARG A 41 -8.60 -9.14 -13.56
CA ARG A 41 -8.82 -10.12 -14.63
C ARG A 41 -9.59 -11.35 -14.16
N LEU A 42 -9.32 -11.85 -12.95
CA LEU A 42 -10.09 -12.96 -12.37
C LEU A 42 -11.57 -12.56 -12.24
N THR A 43 -11.82 -11.37 -11.70
CA THR A 43 -13.17 -10.81 -11.57
C THR A 43 -13.86 -10.67 -12.93
N ALA A 44 -13.17 -10.09 -13.92
CA ALA A 44 -13.70 -9.93 -15.29
C ALA A 44 -13.99 -11.28 -15.97
N ALA A 45 -13.24 -12.33 -15.63
CA ALA A 45 -13.46 -13.68 -16.11
C ALA A 45 -14.54 -14.45 -15.30
N GLY A 46 -15.22 -13.81 -14.35
CA GLY A 46 -16.23 -14.45 -13.49
C GLY A 46 -15.66 -15.44 -12.48
N LYS A 47 -14.38 -15.33 -12.13
CA LYS A 47 -13.68 -16.17 -11.15
C LYS A 47 -13.53 -15.44 -9.82
N GLU A 48 -13.46 -16.19 -8.73
CA GLU A 48 -13.21 -15.63 -7.40
C GLU A 48 -11.77 -15.08 -7.33
N PRO A 49 -11.57 -13.77 -7.06
CA PRO A 49 -10.25 -13.20 -6.87
C PRO A 49 -9.68 -13.52 -5.48
N MET A 50 -8.39 -13.28 -5.27
CA MET A 50 -7.80 -13.43 -3.93
C MET A 50 -8.36 -12.38 -2.96
N LEU A 51 -8.48 -11.12 -3.41
CA LEU A 51 -9.12 -10.05 -2.69
C LEU A 51 -10.21 -9.42 -3.57
N ARG A 52 -11.30 -8.97 -2.93
CA ARG A 52 -12.36 -8.21 -3.60
C ARG A 52 -11.85 -6.84 -4.03
N LYS A 53 -12.55 -6.22 -4.98
CA LYS A 53 -12.21 -4.88 -5.51
C LYS A 53 -12.05 -3.85 -4.39
N GLU A 54 -12.95 -3.87 -3.42
CA GLU A 54 -12.97 -2.94 -2.29
C GLU A 54 -11.74 -3.13 -1.39
N ASP A 55 -11.30 -4.36 -1.17
CA ASP A 55 -10.10 -4.65 -0.36
C ASP A 55 -8.82 -4.32 -1.12
N ARG A 56 -8.79 -4.52 -2.45
CA ARG A 56 -7.71 -4.03 -3.31
C ARG A 56 -7.61 -2.50 -3.31
N PHE A 57 -8.74 -1.81 -3.27
CA PHE A 57 -8.75 -0.35 -3.14
C PHE A 57 -8.15 0.09 -1.80
N LYS A 58 -8.50 -0.56 -0.69
CA LYS A 58 -7.90 -0.30 0.63
C LYS A 58 -6.38 -0.54 0.64
N GLU A 59 -5.93 -1.66 0.06
CA GLU A 59 -4.49 -1.93 -0.08
C GLU A 59 -3.81 -0.84 -0.92
N PHE A 60 -4.32 -0.56 -2.12
CA PHE A 60 -3.77 0.46 -3.01
C PHE A 60 -3.69 1.82 -2.31
N ARG A 61 -4.77 2.24 -1.65
CA ARG A 61 -4.83 3.50 -0.90
C ARG A 61 -3.76 3.60 0.17
N SER A 62 -3.46 2.50 0.87
CA SER A 62 -2.46 2.49 1.93
C SER A 62 -1.03 2.77 1.44
N TRP A 63 -0.76 2.65 0.14
CA TRP A 63 0.56 2.81 -0.46
C TRP A 63 0.73 4.06 -1.34
N TYR A 64 -0.38 4.68 -1.73
CA TYR A 64 -0.43 5.88 -2.57
C TYR A 64 -1.05 7.09 -1.84
N ARG A 65 -0.77 7.21 -0.53
CA ARG A 65 -1.35 8.22 0.38
C ARG A 65 -1.10 9.69 -0.01
N LYS A 66 -0.10 9.95 -0.86
CA LYS A 66 0.21 11.32 -1.34
C LYS A 66 -0.79 11.80 -2.40
N ILE A 67 -1.58 10.90 -2.98
CA ILE A 67 -2.59 11.24 -3.99
C ILE A 67 -3.88 11.61 -3.24
N PRO A 68 -4.51 12.77 -3.55
CA PRO A 68 -5.80 13.16 -2.99
C PRO A 68 -6.88 12.08 -3.20
N ALA A 69 -7.73 11.85 -2.20
CA ALA A 69 -8.68 10.74 -2.20
C ALA A 69 -9.59 10.65 -3.45
N PRO A 70 -10.15 11.75 -3.99
CA PRO A 70 -10.96 11.68 -5.21
C PRO A 70 -10.15 11.23 -6.44
N GLN A 71 -8.92 11.73 -6.56
CA GLN A 71 -8.02 11.36 -7.65
C GLN A 71 -7.56 9.90 -7.51
N LEU A 72 -7.29 9.46 -6.28
CA LEU A 72 -6.85 8.11 -5.98
C LEU A 72 -7.89 7.05 -6.37
N LYS A 73 -9.18 7.32 -6.14
CA LYS A 73 -10.28 6.47 -6.61
C LYS A 73 -10.34 6.42 -8.14
N SER A 74 -10.23 7.58 -8.79
CA SER A 74 -10.22 7.70 -10.25
C SER A 74 -9.09 6.90 -10.89
N VAL A 75 -7.89 6.96 -10.30
CA VAL A 75 -6.74 6.16 -10.72
C VAL A 75 -6.97 4.67 -10.49
N PHE A 76 -7.46 4.28 -9.31
CA PHE A 76 -7.73 2.88 -9.02
C PHE A 76 -8.73 2.27 -10.01
N GLU A 77 -9.80 3.00 -10.34
CA GLU A 77 -10.79 2.54 -11.33
C GLU A 77 -10.17 2.31 -12.70
N GLY A 78 -9.33 3.23 -13.19
CA GLY A 78 -8.65 3.05 -14.47
C GLY A 78 -7.67 1.88 -14.46
N LEU A 79 -6.92 1.70 -13.36
CA LEU A 79 -6.07 0.51 -13.17
C LEU A 79 -6.88 -0.78 -13.16
N TRP A 80 -8.03 -0.79 -12.48
CA TRP A 80 -8.90 -1.97 -12.36
C TRP A 80 -9.53 -2.37 -13.69
N GLN A 81 -9.93 -1.40 -14.51
CA GLN A 81 -10.53 -1.64 -15.83
C GLN A 81 -9.51 -2.04 -16.89
N THR A 82 -8.23 -1.76 -16.65
CA THR A 82 -7.17 -2.11 -17.61
C THR A 82 -6.92 -3.61 -17.59
N SER A 83 -7.03 -4.24 -18.76
CA SER A 83 -6.96 -5.69 -18.91
C SER A 83 -5.53 -6.26 -18.86
N PHE A 84 -4.51 -5.45 -19.12
CA PHE A 84 -3.12 -5.90 -19.19
C PHE A 84 -2.14 -4.74 -18.95
N PHE A 85 -1.03 -5.04 -18.29
CA PHE A 85 0.13 -4.17 -18.18
C PHE A 85 1.41 -4.98 -18.45
N THR A 86 2.36 -4.36 -19.12
CA THR A 86 3.72 -4.89 -19.23
C THR A 86 4.49 -4.74 -17.90
N HIS A 87 5.54 -5.53 -17.72
CA HIS A 87 6.47 -5.41 -16.60
C HIS A 87 7.04 -3.98 -16.49
N SER A 88 7.44 -3.38 -17.61
CA SER A 88 7.99 -2.02 -17.65
C SER A 88 6.99 -0.97 -17.17
N GLU A 89 5.72 -1.07 -17.58
CA GLU A 89 4.69 -0.13 -17.13
C GLU A 89 4.45 -0.25 -15.62
N LEU A 90 4.44 -1.47 -15.08
CA LEU A 90 4.29 -1.69 -13.64
C LEU A 90 5.48 -1.14 -12.85
N ILE A 91 6.71 -1.31 -13.34
CA ILE A 91 7.92 -0.76 -12.72
C ILE A 91 7.91 0.77 -12.76
N GLU A 92 7.56 1.36 -13.90
CA GLU A 92 7.49 2.81 -14.07
C GLU A 92 6.47 3.42 -13.10
N MET A 93 5.27 2.83 -13.01
CA MET A 93 4.24 3.23 -12.06
C MET A 93 4.65 3.02 -10.59
N ALA A 94 5.31 1.92 -10.28
CA ALA A 94 5.77 1.64 -8.92
C ALA A 94 6.86 2.64 -8.46
N SER A 95 7.72 3.06 -9.40
CA SER A 95 8.84 3.98 -9.18
C SER A 95 8.38 5.42 -9.06
N ASP A 96 7.44 5.85 -9.90
CA ASP A 96 6.95 7.23 -9.95
C ASP A 96 5.44 7.31 -9.75
N THR A 97 5.04 7.90 -8.62
CA THR A 97 3.62 8.10 -8.29
C THR A 97 2.89 8.99 -9.29
N LEU A 98 3.58 9.87 -10.02
CA LEU A 98 2.96 10.69 -11.05
C LEU A 98 2.52 9.82 -12.25
N ARG A 99 3.25 8.76 -12.58
CA ARG A 99 2.89 7.85 -13.69
C ARG A 99 1.66 7.01 -13.41
N VAL A 100 1.37 6.78 -12.13
CA VAL A 100 0.12 6.15 -11.70
C VAL A 100 -1.07 7.09 -11.93
N MET A 101 -0.87 8.42 -11.85
CA MET A 101 -1.93 9.41 -12.10
C MET A 101 -2.41 9.42 -13.54
N ASP A 102 -1.55 9.08 -14.51
CA ASP A 102 -1.91 8.99 -15.93
C ASP A 102 -2.99 7.93 -16.21
N ARG A 103 -3.30 7.08 -15.23
CA ARG A 103 -4.35 6.05 -15.30
C ARG A 103 -5.69 6.53 -14.73
N ALA A 104 -5.81 7.78 -14.31
CA ALA A 104 -7.08 8.33 -13.87
C ALA A 104 -8.12 8.31 -14.99
N VAL A 105 -9.32 7.81 -14.68
CA VAL A 105 -10.51 7.90 -15.54
C VAL A 105 -11.55 8.80 -14.88
N ASP A 106 -12.43 9.42 -15.68
CA ASP A 106 -13.57 10.15 -15.15
C ASP A 106 -14.53 9.18 -14.46
N VAL A 107 -14.69 9.32 -13.14
CA VAL A 107 -15.67 8.55 -12.36
C VAL A 107 -16.86 9.47 -12.09
N GLU A 108 -17.96 9.27 -12.80
CA GLU A 108 -19.22 9.98 -12.50
C GLU A 108 -19.70 9.62 -11.09
N GLY A 109 -19.88 10.63 -10.24
CA GLY A 109 -20.67 10.54 -9.01
C GLY A 109 -20.24 9.42 -8.06
N GLY A 110 -19.27 9.70 -7.20
CA GLY A 110 -19.02 8.81 -6.07
C GLY A 110 -18.19 9.48 -5.01
N GLU A 111 -18.86 10.13 -4.05
CA GLU A 111 -18.26 10.50 -2.78
C GLU A 111 -17.42 9.32 -2.27
N VAL A 112 -16.14 9.58 -1.95
CA VAL A 112 -15.33 8.59 -1.24
C VAL A 112 -15.90 8.57 0.17
N PRO A 113 -16.52 7.48 0.65
CA PRO A 113 -17.11 7.46 1.98
C PRO A 113 -16.02 7.81 3.01
N GLU A 114 -16.26 8.83 3.85
CA GLU A 114 -15.30 9.24 4.90
C GLU A 114 -14.97 8.08 5.87
N THR A 115 -15.87 7.10 5.96
CA THR A 115 -15.82 5.92 6.84
C THR A 115 -14.83 4.83 6.39
N GLU A 116 -14.19 4.94 5.21
CA GLU A 116 -13.26 3.94 4.66
C GLU A 116 -11.76 4.30 4.87
N ASN A 117 -11.44 5.16 5.84
CA ASN A 117 -10.06 5.61 6.13
C ASN A 117 -9.17 4.57 6.83
N LYS A 118 -9.73 3.47 7.35
CA LYS A 118 -8.93 2.43 8.02
C LYS A 118 -8.01 1.73 7.03
N VAL A 119 -6.70 1.82 7.30
CA VAL A 119 -5.70 1.06 6.55
C VAL A 119 -5.87 -0.43 6.82
N MET A 120 -5.80 -1.22 5.76
CA MET A 120 -5.83 -2.68 5.86
C MET A 120 -4.49 -3.19 6.42
N LEU A 121 -4.50 -3.70 7.65
CA LEU A 121 -3.33 -4.26 8.33
C LEU A 121 -3.21 -5.76 8.05
N MET A 122 -2.87 -6.12 6.82
CA MET A 122 -2.71 -7.54 6.46
C MET A 122 -1.40 -8.12 7.01
N PRO A 123 -1.37 -9.42 7.38
CA PRO A 123 -0.12 -10.10 7.70
C PRO A 123 0.87 -10.05 6.52
N GLY A 124 2.14 -9.80 6.82
CA GLY A 124 3.21 -9.61 5.83
C GLY A 124 3.30 -8.22 5.22
N PHE A 125 2.41 -7.28 5.60
CA PHE A 125 2.59 -5.88 5.22
C PHE A 125 3.71 -5.25 6.05
N PRO A 126 4.51 -4.35 5.46
CA PRO A 126 5.56 -3.66 6.18
C PRO A 126 4.98 -2.66 7.16
N CYS A 127 5.49 -2.69 8.38
CA CYS A 127 5.14 -1.72 9.41
C CYS A 127 5.48 -0.29 8.94
N PRO A 128 4.60 0.72 9.11
CA PRO A 128 4.90 2.09 8.68
C PRO A 128 6.05 2.74 9.47
N LEU A 129 6.36 2.21 10.66
CA LEU A 129 7.45 2.72 11.52
C LEU A 129 8.80 2.13 11.11
N CYS A 130 8.96 0.81 11.16
CA CYS A 130 10.25 0.15 10.87
C CYS A 130 10.43 -0.36 9.45
N ARG A 131 9.38 -0.35 8.62
CA ARG A 131 9.36 -0.84 7.23
C ARG A 131 9.63 -2.33 7.03
N PHE A 132 9.76 -3.11 8.10
CA PHE A 132 9.84 -4.56 8.02
C PHE A 132 8.45 -5.21 7.93
N PRO A 133 8.29 -6.30 7.14
CA PRO A 133 7.07 -7.11 7.14
C PRO A 133 6.71 -7.56 8.56
N THR A 134 5.43 -7.43 8.92
CA THR A 134 4.92 -7.90 10.21
C THR A 134 3.70 -8.79 10.02
N TYR A 135 3.60 -9.81 10.87
CA TYR A 135 2.41 -10.66 11.03
C TYR A 135 1.70 -10.37 12.36
N SER A 136 2.27 -9.48 13.17
CA SER A 136 1.79 -9.11 14.51
C SER A 136 1.51 -7.61 14.54
N TRP A 137 0.28 -7.23 14.22
CA TRP A 137 -0.19 -5.85 14.29
C TRP A 137 -0.77 -5.55 15.67
N VAL A 138 -0.46 -4.37 16.23
CA VAL A 138 -1.11 -3.92 17.46
C VAL A 138 -2.50 -3.41 17.14
N GLU A 139 -3.52 -4.13 17.60
CA GLU A 139 -4.92 -3.73 17.47
C GLU A 139 -5.34 -2.80 18.60
N ASP A 140 -6.30 -1.91 18.31
CA ASP A 140 -6.92 -1.03 19.31
C ASP A 140 -5.91 -0.11 20.04
N MET A 141 -4.97 0.45 19.27
CA MET A 141 -3.88 1.28 19.76
C MET A 141 -4.37 2.48 20.60
N GLY A 142 -5.53 3.06 20.27
CA GLY A 142 -6.07 4.21 21.01
C GLY A 142 -6.45 3.90 22.46
N ASN A 143 -6.74 2.64 22.78
CA ASN A 143 -7.08 2.22 24.14
C ASN A 143 -5.93 1.46 24.82
N LYS A 144 -5.09 0.74 24.05
CA LYS A 144 -4.03 -0.13 24.59
C LYS A 144 -2.66 0.54 24.73
N ILE A 145 -2.50 1.76 24.20
CA ILE A 145 -1.22 2.49 24.23
C ILE A 145 -1.44 3.83 24.92
N GLU A 146 -0.51 4.16 25.80
CA GLU A 146 -0.49 5.39 26.56
C GLU A 146 -0.34 6.60 25.62
N GLY A 147 -1.10 7.67 25.85
CA GLY A 147 -1.16 8.83 24.95
C GLY A 147 0.22 9.46 24.67
N TYR A 148 1.07 9.57 25.68
CA TYR A 148 2.41 10.15 25.53
C TYR A 148 3.32 9.30 24.61
N VAL A 149 3.12 7.98 24.55
CA VAL A 149 3.85 7.09 23.63
C VAL A 149 3.39 7.35 22.20
N LEU A 150 2.09 7.52 21.99
CA LEU A 150 1.52 7.84 20.68
C LEU A 150 2.06 9.18 20.17
N ASP A 151 2.13 10.19 21.04
CA ASP A 151 2.68 11.49 20.71
C ASP A 151 4.17 11.40 20.36
N PHE A 152 4.95 10.64 21.15
CA PHE A 152 6.36 10.40 20.86
C PHE A 152 6.58 9.68 19.51
N ILE A 153 5.71 8.74 19.12
CA ILE A 153 5.76 8.12 17.78
C ILE A 153 5.50 9.18 16.71
N ARG A 154 4.48 10.04 16.86
CA ARG A 154 4.14 11.10 15.89
C ARG A 154 5.27 12.11 15.70
N GLU A 155 5.96 12.47 16.78
CA GLU A 155 7.13 13.34 16.73
C GLU A 155 8.27 12.74 15.90
N ASN A 156 8.52 11.42 16.04
CA ASN A 156 9.55 10.71 15.30
C ASN A 156 9.12 10.34 13.86
N HIS A 157 7.81 10.26 13.61
CA HIS A 157 7.21 9.93 12.32
C HIS A 157 6.10 10.92 11.94
N PRO A 158 6.47 12.14 11.48
CA PRO A 158 5.48 13.13 11.06
C PRO A 158 4.55 12.60 9.99
N GLY A 159 3.24 12.69 10.24
CA GLY A 159 2.20 12.15 9.35
C GLY A 159 1.82 10.69 9.60
N TRP A 160 2.32 10.07 10.68
CA TRP A 160 1.78 8.82 11.19
C TRP A 160 0.56 9.06 12.11
N ASP A 161 -0.37 8.10 12.15
CA ASP A 161 -1.58 8.06 12.98
C ASP A 161 -1.86 6.60 13.38
N ILE A 162 -2.62 6.39 14.46
CA ILE A 162 -3.03 5.07 14.96
C ILE A 162 -3.78 4.24 13.91
N GLU A 163 -4.49 4.88 12.97
CA GLU A 163 -5.17 4.17 11.88
C GLU A 163 -4.20 3.50 10.90
N PHE A 164 -2.93 3.93 10.87
CA PHE A 164 -1.89 3.29 10.05
C PHE A 164 -1.26 2.08 10.70
N GLY A 165 -1.53 1.85 11.99
CA GLY A 165 -1.02 0.73 12.76
C GLY A 165 0.49 0.81 13.04
N ALA A 166 0.95 -0.12 13.86
CA ALA A 166 2.34 -0.42 14.13
C ALA A 166 2.50 -1.90 14.48
N CYS A 167 3.68 -2.48 14.26
CA CYS A 167 3.95 -3.82 14.77
C CYS A 167 4.22 -3.80 16.28
N ASP A 168 3.97 -4.93 16.94
CA ASP A 168 4.25 -5.17 18.36
C ASP A 168 5.65 -4.68 18.78
N ARG A 169 6.68 -5.07 18.04
CA ARG A 169 8.08 -4.70 18.32
C ARG A 169 8.33 -3.20 18.26
N CYS A 170 7.73 -2.50 17.30
CA CYS A 170 7.88 -1.04 17.23
C CYS A 170 7.21 -0.39 18.44
N VAL A 171 5.99 -0.82 18.78
CA VAL A 171 5.29 -0.27 19.95
C VAL A 171 6.11 -0.50 21.22
N GLU A 172 6.65 -1.69 21.44
CA GLU A 172 7.52 -1.98 22.59
C GLU A 172 8.76 -1.06 22.63
N VAL A 173 9.47 -0.91 21.52
CA VAL A 173 10.66 -0.03 21.43
C VAL A 173 10.29 1.42 21.71
N TYR A 174 9.18 1.91 21.17
CA TYR A 174 8.72 3.28 21.39
C TYR A 174 8.26 3.52 22.82
N LYS A 175 7.62 2.54 23.48
CA LYS A 175 7.30 2.60 24.92
C LYS A 175 8.58 2.79 25.75
N LEU A 176 9.58 1.92 25.55
CA LEU A 176 10.86 2.00 26.28
C LEU A 176 11.58 3.34 26.08
N ARG A 177 11.55 3.90 24.85
CA ARG A 177 12.16 5.21 24.55
C ARG A 177 11.40 6.36 25.19
N ALA A 178 10.07 6.33 25.14
CA ALA A 178 9.23 7.35 25.73
C ALA A 178 9.35 7.36 27.28
N ASP A 179 9.59 6.20 27.89
CA ASP A 179 9.87 6.04 29.32
C ASP A 179 11.30 6.47 29.72
N GLY A 180 12.16 6.80 28.75
CA GLY A 180 13.56 7.18 29.00
C GLY A 180 14.47 6.01 29.40
N VAL A 181 14.09 4.78 29.05
CA VAL A 181 14.81 3.53 29.39
C VAL A 181 15.89 3.18 28.34
N MET A 182 16.02 3.98 27.26
CA MET A 182 17.05 3.84 26.21
C MET A 182 17.72 5.15 25.85
#